data_AF-A0A933ALM1-F1
#
_entry.id   AF-A0A933ALM1-F1
#
_cell.length_a   1.000
_cell.length_b   1.000
_cell.length_c   1.000
_cell.angle_alpha   90.00
_cell.angle_beta   90.00
_cell.angle_gamma   90.00
#
_symmetry.space_group_name_H-M   'P 1'
#
loop_
_entity.id
_entity.type
_entity.pdbx_description
1 polymer ?
#
loop_
_entity_poly.entity_id
_entity_poly.type
_entity_poly.pdbx_seq_one_letter_code
_entity_poly.pdbx_strand_id
1 'polypeptide(L)'
;MTIDEGILIRRAKGGDTEAFGVLVSAHQQFVYNLILRTLGDPHEAEDLSQEAFVRAWLALPNFRQQSQFRTWLYRIATNLC
;
A
#
# COMPACT_ATOMS: atom_id res chain seq x y z
N MET A 1 16.88 12.05 6.57
CA MET A 1 16.14 11.69 7.80
C MET A 1 15.08 10.68 7.41
N THR A 2 15.40 9.39 7.50
CA THR A 2 14.46 8.30 7.18
C THR A 2 13.49 8.18 8.35
N ILE A 3 12.26 8.67 8.18
CA ILE A 3 11.21 8.47 9.18
C ILE A 3 10.92 6.97 9.24
N ASP A 4 10.91 6.41 10.45
CA ASP A 4 10.64 5.00 10.71
C ASP A 4 9.26 4.59 10.14
N GLU A 5 9.21 3.50 9.36
CA GLU A 5 7.97 3.02 8.73
C GLU A 5 6.88 2.72 9.75
N GLY A 6 7.25 2.21 10.93
CA GLY A 6 6.34 1.97 12.04
C GLY A 6 5.73 3.26 12.62
N ILE A 7 6.47 4.37 12.66
CA ILE A 7 5.94 5.68 13.04
C ILE A 7 4.91 6.16 12.01
N LEU A 8 5.24 6.06 10.72
CA LEU A 8 4.32 6.44 9.64
C LEU A 8 3.03 5.63 9.70
N ILE A 9 3.12 4.31 9.90
CA ILE A 9 1.95 3.43 10.06
C ILE A 9 1.11 3.87 11.26
N ARG A 10 1.71 4.13 12.42
CA ARG A 10 0.96 4.56 13.61
C ARG A 10 0.22 5.89 13.39
N ARG A 11 0.88 6.87 12.75
CA ARG A 11 0.26 8.14 12.39
C ARG A 11 -0.89 7.95 11.40
N ALA A 12 -0.65 7.19 10.33
CA ALA A 12 -1.64 6.92 9.31
C ALA A 12 -2.85 6.15 9.86
N LYS A 13 -2.65 5.21 10.80
CA LYS A 13 -3.75 4.56 11.56
C LYS A 13 -4.62 5.55 12.34
N GLY A 14 -4.05 6.69 12.76
CA GLY A 14 -4.75 7.78 13.41
C GLY A 14 -5.44 8.77 12.46
N GLY A 15 -5.45 8.49 11.15
CA GLY A 15 -6.07 9.36 10.14
C GLY A 15 -5.13 10.38 9.51
N ASP A 16 -3.82 10.31 9.78
CA ASP A 16 -2.82 11.18 9.16
C ASP A 16 -2.57 10.78 7.69
N THR A 17 -3.18 11.53 6.77
CA THR A 17 -3.10 11.29 5.33
C THR A 17 -1.72 11.62 4.77
N GLU A 18 -0.97 12.54 5.37
CA GLU A 18 0.40 12.86 4.94
C GLU A 18 1.35 11.70 5.24
N ALA A 19 1.25 11.13 6.45
CA ALA A 19 2.00 9.94 6.82
C ALA A 19 1.69 8.76 5.90
N PHE A 20 0.42 8.60 5.49
CA PHE A 20 0.03 7.61 4.51
C PHE A 20 0.59 7.90 3.11
N GLY A 21 0.60 9.16 2.68
CA GLY A 21 1.21 9.58 1.41
C GLY A 21 2.69 9.20 1.31
N VAL A 22 3.43 9.27 2.42
CA VAL A 22 4.83 8.80 2.47
C VAL A 22 4.90 7.27 2.29
N LEU A 23 3.99 6.51 2.92
CA LEU A 23 3.90 5.06 2.73
C LEU A 23 3.54 4.70 1.28
N VAL A 24 2.57 5.39 0.67
CA VAL A 24 2.20 5.20 -0.74
C VAL A 24 3.41 5.46 -1.64
N SER A 25 4.09 6.59 -1.46
CA SER A 25 5.26 6.96 -2.28
C SER A 25 6.38 5.92 -2.20
N ALA A 26 6.59 5.33 -1.02
CA ALA A 26 7.60 4.30 -0.80
C ALA A 26 7.26 2.95 -1.46
N HIS A 27 5.97 2.63 -1.65
CA HIS A 27 5.52 1.30 -2.08
C HIS A 27 4.80 1.27 -3.44
N GLN A 28 4.47 2.42 -4.03
CA GLN A 28 3.69 2.50 -5.27
C GLN A 28 4.31 1.74 -6.44
N GLN A 29 5.63 1.86 -6.66
CA GLN A 29 6.31 1.16 -7.74
C GLN A 29 6.29 -0.36 -7.55
N PHE A 30 6.35 -0.81 -6.30
CA PHE A 30 6.28 -2.23 -5.99
C PHE A 30 4.89 -2.81 -6.27
N VAL A 31 3.84 -2.12 -5.83
CA VAL A 31 2.45 -2.53 -6.06
C VAL A 31 2.12 -2.52 -7.56
N TYR A 32 2.49 -1.45 -8.26
CA TYR A 32 2.31 -1.34 -9.71
C TYR A 32 3.01 -2.47 -10.47
N ASN A 33 4.30 -2.71 -10.19
CA ASN A 33 5.04 -3.77 -10.85
C ASN A 33 4.48 -5.17 -10.55
N LEU A 34 3.91 -5.38 -9.36
CA LEU A 34 3.27 -6.63 -9.00
C LEU A 34 2.02 -6.86 -9.85
N ILE A 35 1.12 -5.87 -9.89
CA ILE A 35 -0.14 -5.97 -10.64
C ILE A 35 0.13 -6.07 -12.15
N LEU A 36 1.07 -5.26 -12.67
CA LEU A 36 1.47 -5.30 -14.07
C LEU A 36 1.98 -6.68 -14.49
N ARG A 37 2.76 -7.35 -13.64
CA ARG A 37 3.24 -8.72 -13.92
C ARG A 37 2.13 -9.76 -13.89
N THR A 38 1.06 -9.50 -13.14
CA THR A 38 -0.09 -10.42 -13.04
C THR A 38 -1.04 -10.25 -14.22
N LEU A 39 -1.35 -9.02 -14.63
CA LEU A 39 -2.38 -8.72 -15.64
C LEU A 39 -1.81 -8.49 -17.05
N GLY A 40 -0.57 -8.00 -17.16
CA GLY A 40 0.05 -7.68 -18.44
C GLY A 40 -0.47 -6.40 -19.10
N ASP A 41 -1.43 -5.70 -18.50
CA ASP A 41 -1.99 -4.43 -18.98
C ASP A 41 -1.52 -3.25 -18.11
N PRO A 42 -0.78 -2.27 -18.67
CA PRO A 42 -0.34 -1.07 -17.95
C PRO A 42 -1.46 -0.17 -17.41
N HIS A 43 -2.57 -0.04 -18.15
CA HIS A 43 -3.69 0.81 -17.75
C HIS A 43 -4.44 0.18 -16.58
N GLU A 44 -4.78 -1.11 -16.67
CA GLU A 44 -5.39 -1.81 -15.53
C GLU A 44 -4.45 -1.84 -14.32
N ALA A 45 -3.13 -1.96 -14.55
CA ALA A 45 -2.16 -1.93 -13.46
C ALA A 45 -2.12 -0.59 -12.73
N GLU A 46 -2.25 0.53 -13.44
CA GLU A 46 -2.32 1.86 -12.83
C GLU A 46 -3.58 2.00 -11.97
N ASP A 47 -4.75 1.67 -12.53
CA ASP A 47 -6.05 1.77 -11.86
C ASP A 47 -6.11 0.89 -10.59
N LEU A 48 -5.71 -0.38 -10.72
CA LEU A 48 -5.75 -1.32 -9.60
C LEU A 48 -4.68 -1.03 -8.54
N SER A 49 -3.57 -0.39 -8.91
CA SER A 49 -2.59 0.08 -7.93
C SER A 49 -3.18 1.16 -7.03
N GLN A 50 -3.92 2.09 -7.61
CA GLN A 50 -4.60 3.14 -6.83
C GLN A 50 -5.66 2.51 -5.93
N GLU A 51 -6.51 1.62 -6.46
CA GLU A 51 -7.51 0.90 -5.69
C GLU A 51 -6.89 0.08 -4.54
N ALA A 52 -5.71 -0.53 -4.76
CA ALA A 52 -4.98 -1.24 -3.70
C ALA A 52 -4.63 -0.32 -2.53
N PHE A 53 -4.18 0.91 -2.80
CA PHE A 53 -3.89 1.88 -1.74
C PHE A 53 -5.15 2.44 -1.07
N VAL A 54 -6.26 2.61 -1.81
CA VAL A 54 -7.55 2.97 -1.21
C VAL A 54 -8.01 1.87 -0.23
N ARG A 55 -7.95 0.61 -0.64
CA ARG A 55 -8.27 -0.53 0.25
C ARG A 55 -7.30 -0.63 1.42
N ALA A 56 -6.03 -0.37 1.18
CA ALA A 56 -5.03 -0.30 2.25
C ALA A 56 -5.38 0.78 3.27
N TRP A 57 -5.72 2.01 2.84
CA TRP A 57 -6.14 3.07 3.76
C TRP A 57 -7.35 2.66 4.62
N LEU A 58 -8.39 2.10 4.00
CA LEU A 58 -9.60 1.66 4.69
C LEU A 58 -9.34 0.50 5.67
N ALA A 59 -8.42 -0.40 5.34
CA ALA A 59 -8.07 -1.55 6.17
C ALA A 59 -6.97 -1.24 7.22
N LEU A 60 -6.25 -0.13 7.08
CA LEU A 60 -5.10 0.24 7.89
C LEU A 60 -5.37 0.26 9.41
N PRO A 61 -6.52 0.74 9.92
CA PRO A 61 -6.82 0.70 11.35
C PRO A 61 -6.72 -0.71 11.94
N ASN A 62 -7.06 -1.74 11.15
CA ASN A 62 -7.03 -3.15 11.54
C ASN A 62 -5.67 -3.82 11.30
N PHE A 63 -4.72 -3.14 10.66
CA PHE A 63 -3.39 -3.69 10.44
C PHE A 63 -2.64 -3.84 11.77
N ARG A 64 -2.31 -5.08 12.12
CA ARG A 64 -1.70 -5.46 13.41
C ARG A 64 -0.17 -5.34 13.45
N GLN A 65 0.47 -4.98 12.34
CA GLN A 65 1.94 -4.91 12.21
C GLN A 65 2.67 -6.24 12.57
N GLN A 66 1.99 -7.38 12.44
CA GLN A 66 2.59 -8.72 12.63
C GLN A 66 3.39 -9.18 11.40
N SER A 67 3.29 -8.44 10.30
CA SER A 67 4.09 -8.60 9.09
C SER A 67 4.66 -7.24 8.69
N GLN A 68 5.64 -7.24 7.79
CA GLN A 68 6.04 -6.01 7.11
C GLN A 68 4.85 -5.41 6.36
N PHE A 69 4.82 -4.08 6.27
CA PHE A 69 3.77 -3.37 5.54
C PHE A 69 3.72 -3.78 4.07
N ARG A 70 4.89 -3.94 3.45
CA ARG A 70 5.04 -4.43 2.08
C ARG A 70 4.39 -5.81 1.86
N THR A 71 4.55 -6.75 2.80
CA THR A 71 3.92 -8.08 2.74
C THR A 71 2.40 -7.98 2.85
N TRP A 72 1.90 -7.03 3.64
CA TRP A 72 0.47 -6.80 3.77
C TRP A 72 -0.11 -6.15 2.50
N LEU A 73 0.57 -5.17 1.91
CA LEU A 73 0.22 -4.59 0.61
C LEU A 73 0.22 -5.64 -0.52
N TYR A 74 1.20 -6.55 -0.53
CA TYR A 74 1.23 -7.66 -1.49
C TYR A 74 -0.09 -8.44 -1.47
N ARG A 75 -0.59 -8.79 -0.27
CA ARG A 75 -1.86 -9.53 -0.12
C ARG A 75 -3.06 -8.74 -0.65
N ILE A 76 -3.10 -7.43 -0.42
CA ILE A 76 -4.18 -6.56 -0.93
C ILE A 76 -4.15 -6.53 -2.45
N ALA A 77 -2.98 -6.29 -3.04
CA ALA A 77 -2.79 -6.23 -4.49
C ALA A 77 -3.09 -7.57 -5.18
N THR A 78 -2.67 -8.71 -4.60
CA THR A 78 -2.98 -10.03 -5.17
C THR A 78 -4.45 -10.42 -5.03
N ASN A 79 -5.20 -9.84 -4.09
CA ASN A 79 -6.64 -10.08 -3.97
C ASN A 79 -7.46 -9.21 -4.95
N LEU A 80 -6.81 -8.25 -5.63
CA LEU A 80 -7.42 -7.37 -6.62
C LEU A 80 -7.24 -7.87 -8.06
N CYS A 81 -6.24 -8.70 -8.30
CA CYS A 81 -5.98 -9.36 -9.58
C CYS A 81 -6.65 -10.73 -9.62
#